data_AF-A0A3R7GF41-F1
#
_entry.id   AF-A0A3R7GF41-F1
#
_cell.length_a   1.000
_cell.length_b   1.000
_cell.length_c   1.000
_cell.angle_alpha   90.00
_cell.angle_beta   90.00
_cell.angle_gamma   90.00
#
_symmetry.space_group_name_H-M   'P 1'
#
loop_
_entity.id
_entity.type
_entity.pdbx_description
1 polymer ?
#
loop_
_entity_poly.entity_id
_entity_poly.type
_entity_poly.pdbx_seq_one_letter_code
_entity_poly.pdbx_strand_id
1 'polypeptide(L)'
;MEECEALCSRVGIMVGGRLRCYGSVQHLKSRFGDGLMLDVKLNPPSAEELEYLLQHVFGDGNTYVAPMELDAKCRAFGSVELAERITASHPTGYSLTTAIERDGFIRAEAFCSWCVEETRFDTLNEYLQGAFGSNGVIVMERQNDFCRFKIRGSNNDLKLSHMFALIENVKASMHVREYSVSQTTLEQIFNTFAGQQEEEKGVARGVFQA
;
A
#
# COMPACT_ATOMS: atom_id res chain seq x y z
N MET A 1 -4.80 -1.08 24.12
CA MET A 1 -5.72 -2.21 23.82
C MET A 1 -4.98 -3.55 23.70
N GLU A 2 -3.67 -3.51 23.47
CA GLU A 2 -2.78 -4.68 23.33
C GLU A 2 -2.79 -5.64 24.53
N GLU A 3 -2.78 -5.15 25.78
CA GLU A 3 -2.86 -5.99 26.98
C GLU A 3 -4.17 -6.81 27.04
N CYS A 4 -5.30 -6.18 26.68
CA CYS A 4 -6.59 -6.87 26.63
C CYS A 4 -6.61 -7.96 25.55
N GLU A 5 -5.94 -7.73 24.42
CA GLU A 5 -5.82 -8.72 23.36
C GLU A 5 -4.93 -9.90 23.76
N ALA A 6 -3.87 -9.65 24.52
CA ALA A 6 -2.96 -10.68 25.01
C ALA A 6 -3.57 -11.52 26.16
N LEU A 7 -4.37 -10.91 27.04
CA LEU A 7 -4.79 -11.54 28.30
C LEU A 7 -6.25 -12.01 28.31
N CYS A 8 -7.14 -11.42 27.51
CA CYS A 8 -8.57 -11.72 27.56
C CYS A 8 -9.01 -12.76 26.54
N SER A 9 -9.73 -13.80 26.98
CA SER A 9 -10.34 -14.79 26.10
C SER A 9 -11.54 -14.25 25.31
N ARG A 10 -12.20 -13.21 25.85
CA ARG A 10 -13.33 -12.51 25.24
C ARG A 10 -13.24 -11.03 25.59
N VAL A 11 -13.63 -10.20 24.63
CA VAL A 11 -13.65 -8.74 24.76
C VAL A 11 -15.05 -8.24 24.44
N GLY A 12 -15.52 -7.27 25.23
CA GLY A 12 -16.69 -6.46 24.93
C GLY A 12 -16.26 -5.03 24.59
N ILE A 13 -16.80 -4.46 23.51
CA ILE A 13 -16.57 -3.06 23.15
C ILE A 13 -17.82 -2.24 23.52
N MET A 14 -17.62 -1.24 24.38
CA MET A 14 -18.66 -0.30 24.79
C MET A 14 -18.38 1.07 24.17
N VAL A 15 -19.41 1.71 23.63
CA VAL A 15 -19.36 3.05 23.05
C VAL A 15 -20.65 3.79 23.39
N GLY A 16 -20.55 5.00 23.93
CA GLY A 16 -21.71 5.81 24.36
C GLY A 16 -22.56 5.10 25.42
N GLY A 17 -21.92 4.51 26.44
CA GLY A 17 -22.59 3.78 27.51
C GLY A 17 -23.32 2.50 27.08
N ARG A 18 -23.25 2.10 25.81
CA ARG A 18 -23.93 0.91 25.27
C ARG A 18 -22.93 -0.12 24.78
N LEU A 19 -23.17 -1.39 25.11
CA LEU A 19 -22.38 -2.51 24.60
C LEU A 19 -22.65 -2.67 23.09
N ARG A 20 -21.63 -2.47 22.26
CA ARG A 20 -21.75 -2.56 20.79
C ARG A 20 -21.49 -3.97 20.28
N CYS A 21 -20.48 -4.65 20.82
CA CYS A 21 -20.18 -6.02 20.47
C CYS A 21 -19.47 -6.77 21.61
N TYR A 22 -19.52 -8.10 21.54
CA TYR A 22 -18.89 -9.01 22.49
C TYR A 22 -18.49 -10.31 21.78
N GLY A 23 -17.30 -10.83 22.04
CA GLY A 23 -16.81 -12.08 21.48
C GLY A 23 -15.32 -12.30 21.70
N SER A 24 -14.75 -13.36 21.14
CA SER A 24 -13.29 -13.50 21.08
C SER A 24 -12.68 -12.42 20.19
N VAL A 25 -11.39 -12.10 20.40
CA VAL A 25 -10.66 -11.14 19.54
C VAL A 25 -10.78 -11.54 18.07
N GLN A 26 -10.58 -12.82 17.74
CA GLN A 26 -10.69 -13.31 16.36
C GLN A 26 -12.12 -13.17 15.80
N HIS A 27 -13.16 -13.34 16.62
CA HIS A 27 -14.53 -13.12 16.18
C HIS A 27 -14.78 -11.64 15.87
N LEU A 28 -14.29 -10.74 16.72
CA LEU A 28 -14.41 -9.30 16.51
C LEU A 28 -13.65 -8.85 15.26
N LYS A 29 -12.40 -9.32 15.07
CA LYS A 29 -11.62 -9.06 13.86
C LYS A 29 -12.27 -9.60 12.59
N SER A 30 -12.82 -10.81 12.65
CA SER A 30 -13.53 -11.38 11.49
C SER A 30 -14.85 -10.68 11.17
N ARG A 31 -15.56 -10.16 12.18
CA ARG A 31 -16.90 -9.58 12.02
C ARG A 31 -16.89 -8.08 11.74
N PHE A 32 -15.95 -7.36 12.34
CA PHE A 32 -15.87 -5.90 12.31
C PHE A 32 -14.53 -5.39 11.77
N GLY A 33 -13.58 -6.28 11.48
CA GLY A 33 -12.38 -5.92 10.75
C GLY A 33 -12.72 -5.51 9.31
N ASP A 34 -11.85 -4.70 8.76
CA ASP A 34 -12.05 -4.05 7.46
C ASP A 34 -10.97 -4.53 6.48
N GLY A 35 -10.87 -5.85 6.34
CA GLY A 35 -9.90 -6.50 5.46
C GLY A 35 -8.54 -6.79 6.11
N LEU A 36 -7.57 -7.10 5.24
CA LEU A 36 -6.17 -7.32 5.57
C LEU A 36 -5.32 -6.13 5.13
N MET A 37 -4.26 -5.87 5.87
CA MET A 37 -3.20 -4.96 5.46
C MET A 37 -2.03 -5.80 4.94
N LEU A 38 -1.58 -5.51 3.72
CA LEU A 38 -0.43 -6.13 3.09
C LEU A 38 0.63 -5.04 2.88
N ASP A 39 1.74 -5.18 3.57
CA ASP A 39 2.92 -4.34 3.40
C ASP A 39 3.92 -5.11 2.56
N VAL A 40 4.44 -4.50 1.49
CA VAL A 40 5.38 -5.14 0.57
C VAL A 40 6.55 -4.20 0.31
N LYS A 41 7.77 -4.74 0.35
CA LYS A 41 8.93 -4.10 -0.24
C LYS A 41 9.41 -4.88 -1.45
N LEU A 42 9.54 -4.19 -2.57
CA LEU A 42 10.06 -4.73 -3.80
C LEU A 42 11.59 -4.67 -3.80
N ASN A 43 12.23 -5.55 -4.56
CA ASN A 43 13.65 -5.44 -4.83
C ASN A 43 13.87 -4.22 -5.75
N PRO A 44 14.93 -3.44 -5.54
CA PRO A 44 15.40 -2.49 -6.55
C PRO A 44 15.91 -3.26 -7.79
N PRO A 45 16.11 -2.59 -8.94
CA PRO A 45 16.79 -3.22 -10.07
C PRO A 45 18.16 -3.74 -9.65
N SER A 46 18.55 -4.89 -10.18
CA SER A 46 19.92 -5.39 -9.98
C SER A 46 20.92 -4.55 -10.79
N ALA A 47 22.21 -4.60 -10.42
CA ALA A 47 23.24 -3.86 -11.17
C ALA A 47 23.31 -4.32 -12.65
N GLU A 48 23.17 -5.62 -12.92
CA GLU A 48 23.17 -6.19 -14.26
C GLU A 48 21.96 -5.73 -15.09
N GLU A 49 20.78 -5.71 -14.46
CA GLU A 49 19.54 -5.22 -15.08
C GLU A 49 19.61 -3.73 -15.39
N LEU A 50 20.17 -2.94 -14.47
CA LEU A 50 20.37 -1.51 -14.67
C LEU A 50 21.38 -1.25 -15.79
N GLU A 51 22.50 -1.96 -15.83
CA GLU A 51 23.49 -1.85 -16.90
C GLU A 51 22.90 -2.19 -18.26
N TYR A 52 22.10 -3.27 -18.34
CA TYR A 52 21.38 -3.64 -19.55
C TYR A 52 20.41 -2.54 -20.00
N LEU A 53 19.61 -1.99 -19.08
CA LEU A 53 18.67 -0.92 -19.40
C LEU A 53 19.35 0.38 -19.82
N LEU A 54 20.46 0.73 -19.18
CA LEU A 54 21.25 1.90 -19.57
C LEU A 54 21.80 1.72 -21.00
N GLN A 55 22.36 0.56 -21.32
CA GLN A 55 22.82 0.28 -22.69
C GLN A 55 21.67 0.28 -23.70
N HIS A 56 20.53 -0.33 -23.36
CA HIS A 56 19.40 -0.47 -24.29
C HIS A 56 18.63 0.83 -24.52
N VAL A 57 18.36 1.60 -23.46
CA VAL A 57 17.53 2.82 -23.51
C VAL A 57 18.37 4.06 -23.83
N PHE A 58 19.66 4.08 -23.45
CA PHE A 58 20.52 5.24 -23.63
C PHE A 58 21.52 5.12 -24.76
N GLY A 59 21.96 3.91 -25.14
CA GLY A 59 22.76 3.58 -26.34
C GLY A 59 24.17 4.20 -26.43
N ASP A 60 24.26 5.50 -26.12
CA ASP A 60 25.31 6.42 -26.56
C ASP A 60 26.12 7.00 -25.37
N GLY A 61 26.04 6.38 -24.19
CA GLY A 61 26.71 6.88 -22.98
C GLY A 61 26.09 8.15 -22.40
N ASN A 62 24.86 8.47 -22.81
CA ASN A 62 24.12 9.60 -22.27
C ASN A 62 23.72 9.29 -20.82
N THR A 63 24.26 10.05 -19.87
CA THR A 63 24.10 9.79 -18.43
C THR A 63 22.91 10.53 -17.80
N TYR A 64 22.18 11.30 -18.60
CA TYR A 64 21.07 12.14 -18.15
C TYR A 64 19.89 12.09 -19.14
N VAL A 65 18.70 12.41 -18.64
CA VAL A 65 17.46 12.58 -19.41
C VAL A 65 16.99 14.02 -19.26
N ALA A 66 16.90 14.76 -20.37
CA ALA A 66 16.26 16.06 -20.36
C ALA A 66 14.72 15.92 -20.40
N PRO A 67 13.95 16.91 -19.90
CA PRO A 67 12.49 16.84 -19.89
C PRO A 67 11.86 16.57 -21.26
N MET A 68 12.45 17.12 -22.34
CA MET A 68 11.99 16.92 -23.72
C MET A 68 12.20 15.49 -24.24
N GLU A 69 13.07 14.71 -23.60
CA GLU A 69 13.42 13.35 -23.99
C GLU A 69 12.61 12.29 -23.23
N LEU A 70 11.86 12.69 -22.19
CA LEU A 70 11.12 11.78 -21.30
C LEU A 70 10.21 10.81 -22.06
N ASP A 71 9.37 11.33 -22.96
CA ASP A 71 8.48 10.52 -23.80
C ASP A 71 9.23 9.48 -24.63
N ALA A 72 10.34 9.90 -25.25
CA ALA A 72 11.15 9.03 -26.10
C ALA A 72 11.84 7.94 -25.27
N LYS A 73 12.37 8.30 -24.09
CA LYS A 73 13.03 7.35 -23.18
C LYS A 73 12.03 6.39 -22.52
N CYS A 74 10.83 6.85 -22.16
CA CYS A 74 9.75 5.99 -21.66
C CYS A 74 9.29 4.98 -22.73
N ARG A 75 9.13 5.42 -23.98
CA ARG A 75 8.87 4.52 -25.13
C ARG A 75 9.98 3.50 -25.35
N ALA A 76 11.24 3.93 -25.27
CA ALA A 76 12.39 3.03 -25.41
C ALA A 76 12.49 2.01 -24.27
N PHE A 77 12.07 2.38 -23.05
CA PHE A 77 11.93 1.45 -21.92
C PHE A 77 10.80 0.44 -22.14
N GLY A 78 9.76 0.82 -22.91
CA GLY A 78 8.64 -0.06 -23.26
C GLY A 78 7.29 0.34 -22.64
N SER A 79 7.20 1.50 -21.99
CA SER A 79 5.93 2.01 -21.45
C SER A 79 5.79 3.51 -21.65
N VAL A 80 4.77 3.92 -22.42
CA VAL A 80 4.53 5.34 -22.73
C VAL A 80 3.88 6.06 -21.55
N GLU A 81 3.07 5.35 -20.77
CA GLU A 81 2.30 5.91 -19.65
C GLU A 81 3.20 6.42 -18.51
N LEU A 82 4.42 5.88 -18.39
CA LEU A 82 5.37 6.31 -17.36
C LEU A 82 5.71 7.80 -17.48
N ALA A 83 5.74 8.37 -18.69
CA ALA A 83 6.03 9.79 -18.87
C ALA A 83 4.99 10.69 -18.18
N GLU A 84 3.71 10.31 -18.23
CA GLU A 84 2.62 11.05 -17.61
C GLU A 84 2.64 10.98 -16.07
N ARG A 85 3.33 9.98 -15.52
CA ARG A 85 3.47 9.78 -14.07
C ARG A 85 4.63 10.60 -13.48
N ILE A 86 5.48 11.22 -14.28
CA ILE A 86 6.58 12.09 -13.81
C ILE A 86 6.02 13.48 -13.49
N THR A 87 5.29 13.57 -12.38
CA THR A 87 4.65 14.81 -11.93
C THR A 87 4.81 14.99 -10.43
N ALA A 88 4.72 16.25 -9.96
CA ALA A 88 4.83 16.60 -8.54
C ALA A 88 3.73 15.97 -7.66
N SER A 89 2.59 15.59 -8.25
CA SER A 89 1.47 14.94 -7.56
C SER A 89 1.58 13.41 -7.54
N HIS A 90 2.48 12.80 -8.33
CA HIS A 90 2.61 11.35 -8.37
C HIS A 90 3.40 10.83 -7.16
N PRO A 91 2.96 9.75 -6.48
CA PRO A 91 3.56 9.30 -5.23
C PRO A 91 5.07 9.02 -5.27
N THR A 92 5.57 8.51 -6.39
CA THR A 92 7.01 8.21 -6.61
C THR A 92 7.62 9.13 -7.67
N GLY A 93 6.79 9.64 -8.59
CA GLY A 93 7.23 10.41 -9.76
C GLY A 93 7.68 11.82 -9.39
N TYR A 94 7.19 12.34 -8.26
CA TYR A 94 7.62 13.64 -7.74
C TYR A 94 9.13 13.73 -7.56
N SER A 95 9.79 12.61 -7.21
CA SER A 95 11.25 12.57 -6.99
C SER A 95 12.03 12.95 -8.25
N LEU A 96 11.56 12.49 -9.42
CA LEU A 96 12.12 12.82 -10.71
C LEU A 96 11.76 14.24 -11.14
N THR A 97 10.52 14.69 -10.87
CA THR A 97 10.11 16.09 -11.12
C THR A 97 10.97 17.07 -10.32
N THR A 98 11.22 16.80 -9.04
CA THR A 98 12.10 17.62 -8.20
C THR A 98 13.53 17.63 -8.72
N ALA A 99 14.03 16.51 -9.27
CA ALA A 99 15.35 16.48 -9.90
C ALA A 99 15.40 17.37 -11.16
N ILE A 100 14.35 17.36 -11.98
CA ILE A 100 14.22 18.26 -13.14
C ILE A 100 14.21 19.72 -12.68
N GLU A 101 13.43 20.07 -11.67
CA GLU A 101 13.31 21.46 -11.20
C GLU A 101 14.63 21.97 -10.60
N ARG A 102 15.38 21.10 -9.91
CA ARG A 102 16.65 21.46 -9.26
C ARG A 102 17.83 21.49 -10.22
N ASP A 103 17.99 20.45 -11.03
CA ASP A 103 19.21 20.20 -11.82
C ASP A 103 18.98 20.43 -13.33
N GLY A 104 17.74 20.54 -13.78
CA GLY A 104 17.37 20.65 -15.20
C GLY A 104 17.31 19.30 -15.95
N PHE A 105 17.68 18.20 -15.29
CA PHE A 105 17.74 16.86 -15.88
C PHE A 105 17.53 15.77 -14.81
N ILE A 106 17.29 14.54 -15.27
CA ILE A 106 17.26 13.34 -14.42
C ILE A 106 18.49 12.48 -14.75
N ARG A 107 19.14 11.86 -13.76
CA ARG A 107 20.21 10.89 -14.04
C ARG A 107 19.64 9.63 -14.67
N ALA A 108 20.29 9.09 -15.70
CA ALA A 108 19.84 7.90 -16.41
C ALA A 108 19.60 6.72 -15.45
N GLU A 109 20.49 6.52 -14.48
CA GLU A 109 20.31 5.49 -13.42
C GLU A 109 19.03 5.69 -12.61
N ALA A 110 18.74 6.93 -12.18
CA ALA A 110 17.56 7.24 -11.41
C ALA A 110 16.27 7.06 -12.23
N PHE A 111 16.32 7.43 -13.51
CA PHE A 111 15.22 7.20 -14.45
C PHE A 111 14.95 5.70 -14.63
N CYS A 112 15.98 4.91 -14.98
CA CYS A 112 15.83 3.47 -15.15
C CYS A 112 15.37 2.77 -13.88
N SER A 113 15.91 3.14 -12.70
CA SER A 113 15.48 2.56 -11.43
C SER A 113 14.00 2.82 -11.16
N TRP A 114 13.57 4.07 -11.33
CA TRP A 114 12.18 4.44 -11.15
C TRP A 114 11.24 3.73 -12.15
N CYS A 115 11.63 3.60 -13.42
CA CYS A 115 10.84 2.86 -14.41
C CYS A 115 10.66 1.39 -14.04
N VAL A 116 11.72 0.72 -13.56
CA VAL A 116 11.64 -0.67 -13.09
C VAL A 116 10.75 -0.79 -11.86
N GLU A 117 10.92 0.10 -10.89
CA GLU A 117 10.10 0.13 -9.66
C GLU A 117 8.61 0.33 -9.96
N GLU A 118 8.26 1.25 -10.86
CA GLU A 118 6.87 1.45 -11.29
C GLU A 118 6.32 0.21 -12.00
N THR A 119 7.09 -0.40 -12.89
CA THR A 119 6.64 -1.59 -13.63
C THR A 119 6.43 -2.78 -12.71
N ARG A 120 7.29 -2.96 -11.71
CA ARG A 120 7.16 -4.02 -10.70
C ARG A 120 5.95 -3.77 -9.80
N PHE A 121 5.71 -2.51 -9.42
CA PHE A 121 4.51 -2.14 -8.67
C PHE A 121 3.24 -2.43 -9.49
N ASP A 122 3.18 -2.00 -10.74
CA ASP A 122 2.02 -2.22 -11.61
C ASP A 122 1.72 -3.72 -11.74
N THR A 123 2.76 -4.53 -11.99
CA THR A 123 2.64 -5.99 -12.07
C THR A 123 2.08 -6.60 -10.79
N LEU A 124 2.58 -6.19 -9.62
CA LEU A 124 2.08 -6.66 -8.33
C LEU A 124 0.64 -6.21 -8.08
N ASN A 125 0.34 -4.94 -8.36
CA ASN A 125 -0.98 -4.36 -8.16
C ASN A 125 -2.04 -5.03 -9.06
N GLU A 126 -1.73 -5.24 -10.34
CA GLU A 126 -2.59 -5.97 -11.28
C GLU A 126 -2.82 -7.42 -10.83
N TYR A 127 -1.78 -8.10 -10.36
CA TYR A 127 -1.92 -9.46 -9.81
C TYR A 127 -2.85 -9.50 -8.60
N LEU A 128 -2.67 -8.57 -7.64
CA LEU A 128 -3.55 -8.47 -6.48
C LEU A 128 -4.99 -8.17 -6.90
N GLN A 129 -5.19 -7.24 -7.84
CA GLN A 129 -6.51 -6.91 -8.36
C GLN A 129 -7.15 -8.10 -9.09
N GLY A 130 -6.37 -8.90 -9.80
CA GLY A 130 -6.83 -10.15 -10.42
C GLY A 130 -7.25 -11.20 -9.37
N ALA A 131 -6.52 -11.29 -8.25
CA ALA A 131 -6.79 -12.25 -7.19
C ALA A 131 -7.98 -11.87 -6.28
N PHE A 132 -8.15 -10.59 -5.95
CA PHE A 132 -9.14 -10.11 -4.97
C PHE A 132 -10.23 -9.21 -5.56
N GLY A 133 -10.18 -8.96 -6.88
CA GLY A 133 -11.05 -8.02 -7.58
C GLY A 133 -10.55 -6.58 -7.46
N SER A 134 -10.82 -5.76 -8.49
CA SER A 134 -10.38 -4.36 -8.56
C SER A 134 -10.89 -3.49 -7.40
N ASN A 135 -12.09 -3.76 -6.90
CA ASN A 135 -12.67 -3.06 -5.75
C ASN A 135 -12.17 -3.58 -4.39
N GLY A 136 -11.49 -4.73 -4.40
CA GLY A 136 -10.94 -5.38 -3.21
C GLY A 136 -9.55 -4.87 -2.84
N VAL A 137 -8.80 -4.28 -3.77
CA VAL A 137 -7.42 -3.86 -3.54
C VAL A 137 -7.33 -2.34 -3.52
N ILE A 138 -7.00 -1.79 -2.35
CA ILE A 138 -6.86 -0.34 -2.17
C ILE A 138 -5.41 -0.05 -1.83
N VAL A 139 -4.75 0.76 -2.64
CA VAL A 139 -3.40 1.25 -2.36
C VAL A 139 -3.51 2.34 -1.31
N MET A 140 -2.93 2.10 -0.14
CA MET A 140 -2.96 3.03 1.00
C MET A 140 -1.70 3.91 1.04
N GLU A 141 -0.57 3.36 0.62
CA GLU A 141 0.73 4.03 0.69
C GLU A 141 1.62 3.56 -0.46
N ARG A 142 2.34 4.49 -1.08
CA ARG A 142 3.41 4.21 -2.04
C ARG A 142 4.59 5.14 -1.73
N GLN A 143 5.75 4.56 -1.49
CA GLN A 143 6.98 5.30 -1.28
C GLN A 143 8.18 4.46 -1.69
N ASN A 144 8.90 4.87 -2.75
CA ASN A 144 10.04 4.14 -3.30
C ASN A 144 9.70 2.66 -3.56
N ASP A 145 10.43 1.74 -2.93
CA ASP A 145 10.25 0.29 -3.02
C ASP A 145 9.15 -0.24 -2.08
N PHE A 146 8.58 0.59 -1.20
CA PHE A 146 7.54 0.21 -0.26
C PHE A 146 6.14 0.56 -0.78
N CYS A 147 5.23 -0.40 -0.64
CA CYS A 147 3.81 -0.20 -0.87
C CYS A 147 2.97 -0.90 0.20
N ARG A 148 1.88 -0.23 0.58
CA ARG A 148 0.89 -0.75 1.54
C ARG A 148 -0.45 -0.85 0.85
N PHE A 149 -1.01 -2.04 0.89
CA PHE A 149 -2.33 -2.35 0.35
C PHE A 149 -3.29 -2.68 1.48
N LYS A 150 -4.54 -2.26 1.31
CA LYS A 150 -5.68 -2.74 2.07
C LYS A 150 -6.50 -3.66 1.18
N ILE A 151 -6.61 -4.92 1.58
CA ILE A 151 -7.30 -5.96 0.83
C ILE A 151 -8.62 -6.28 1.49
N ARG A 152 -9.71 -6.09 0.75
CA ARG A 152 -11.09 -6.43 1.07
C ARG A 152 -11.56 -7.53 0.12
N GLY A 153 -12.48 -8.37 0.59
CA GLY A 153 -12.94 -9.55 -0.13
C GLY A 153 -14.02 -10.28 0.66
N SER A 154 -14.51 -11.39 0.10
CA SER A 154 -15.48 -12.23 0.81
C SER A 154 -14.80 -13.02 1.94
N ASN A 155 -15.57 -13.44 2.95
CA ASN A 155 -15.04 -14.08 4.17
C ASN A 155 -14.15 -15.31 3.93
N ASN A 156 -14.26 -15.99 2.78
CA ASN A 156 -13.43 -17.16 2.50
C ASN A 156 -12.08 -16.80 1.85
N ASP A 157 -11.99 -15.64 1.18
CA ASP A 157 -10.82 -15.20 0.42
C ASP A 157 -9.81 -14.43 1.31
N LEU A 158 -10.30 -13.79 2.38
CA LEU A 158 -9.52 -12.95 3.29
C LEU A 158 -8.85 -13.69 4.45
N LYS A 159 -8.64 -15.01 4.34
CA LYS A 159 -7.88 -15.74 5.37
C LYS A 159 -6.42 -15.36 5.28
N LEU A 160 -5.77 -15.09 6.43
CA LEU A 160 -4.33 -14.84 6.50
C LEU A 160 -3.54 -15.93 5.76
N SER A 161 -3.87 -17.20 6.00
CA SER A 161 -3.20 -18.33 5.37
C SER A 161 -3.27 -18.30 3.84
N HIS A 162 -4.39 -17.84 3.28
CA HIS A 162 -4.55 -17.70 1.84
C HIS A 162 -3.68 -16.57 1.30
N MET A 163 -3.67 -15.40 1.97
CA MET A 163 -2.82 -14.27 1.59
C MET A 163 -1.33 -14.61 1.65
N PHE A 164 -0.89 -15.25 2.73
CA PHE A 164 0.50 -15.70 2.87
C PHE A 164 0.88 -16.66 1.73
N ALA A 165 0.07 -17.68 1.45
CA ALA A 165 0.33 -18.60 0.36
C ALA A 165 0.37 -17.90 -1.01
N LEU A 166 -0.56 -16.96 -1.24
CA LEU A 166 -0.69 -16.24 -2.49
C LEU A 166 0.54 -15.37 -2.79
N ILE A 167 1.06 -14.64 -1.79
CA ILE A 167 2.26 -13.80 -1.95
C ILE A 167 3.52 -14.65 -1.99
N GLU A 168 3.63 -15.69 -1.16
CA GLU A 168 4.82 -16.55 -1.13
C GLU A 168 5.04 -17.24 -2.49
N ASN A 169 3.97 -17.66 -3.16
CA ASN A 169 4.03 -18.31 -4.47
C ASN A 169 4.58 -17.38 -5.59
N VAL A 170 4.40 -16.07 -5.47
CA VAL A 170 4.84 -15.09 -6.48
C VAL A 170 6.03 -14.26 -6.03
N LYS A 171 6.55 -14.50 -4.83
CA LYS A 171 7.57 -13.66 -4.19
C LYS A 171 8.79 -13.45 -5.08
N ALA A 172 9.32 -14.55 -5.61
CA ALA A 172 10.50 -14.51 -6.49
C ALA A 172 10.19 -13.88 -7.85
N SER A 173 9.08 -14.27 -8.50
CA SER A 173 8.73 -13.82 -9.85
C SER A 173 8.30 -12.36 -9.92
N MET A 174 7.75 -11.81 -8.83
CA MET A 174 7.31 -10.40 -8.74
C MET A 174 8.31 -9.53 -7.99
N HIS A 175 9.53 -10.02 -7.76
CA HIS A 175 10.59 -9.27 -7.10
C HIS A 175 10.22 -8.76 -5.70
N VAL A 176 9.41 -9.49 -4.94
CA VAL A 176 9.08 -9.13 -3.56
C VAL A 176 10.27 -9.51 -2.66
N ARG A 177 10.88 -8.51 -2.03
CA ARG A 177 11.99 -8.69 -1.08
C ARG A 177 11.48 -9.20 0.26
N GLU A 178 10.53 -8.46 0.82
CA GLU A 178 9.88 -8.77 2.09
C GLU A 178 8.42 -8.33 2.05
N TYR A 179 7.59 -9.01 2.83
CA TYR A 179 6.20 -8.63 3.00
C TYR A 179 5.73 -8.93 4.42
N SER A 180 4.67 -8.26 4.85
CA SER A 180 3.94 -8.61 6.05
C SER A 180 2.44 -8.52 5.80
N VAL A 181 1.70 -9.42 6.45
CA VAL A 181 0.24 -9.44 6.38
C VAL A 181 -0.30 -9.30 7.79
N SER A 182 -1.18 -8.32 8.01
CA SER A 182 -1.84 -8.11 9.30
C SER A 182 -3.35 -7.95 9.13
N GLN A 183 -4.09 -8.37 10.15
CA GLN A 183 -5.53 -8.07 10.24
C GLN A 183 -5.72 -6.70 10.88
N THR A 184 -6.89 -6.08 10.65
CA THR A 184 -7.31 -4.91 11.43
C THR A 184 -7.13 -5.18 12.93
N THR A 185 -6.49 -4.25 13.62
CA THR A 185 -6.24 -4.40 15.06
C THR A 185 -7.54 -4.21 15.83
N LEU A 186 -7.59 -4.77 17.04
CA LEU A 186 -8.75 -4.57 17.92
C LEU A 186 -8.95 -3.08 18.24
N GLU A 187 -7.85 -2.33 18.31
CA GLU A 187 -7.84 -0.87 18.50
C GLU A 187 -8.45 -0.11 17.32
N GLN A 188 -8.13 -0.49 16.09
CA GLN A 188 -8.75 0.10 14.91
C GLN A 188 -10.26 -0.17 14.86
N ILE A 189 -10.70 -1.37 15.26
CA ILE A 189 -12.12 -1.71 15.38
C ILE A 189 -12.80 -0.82 16.44
N PHE A 190 -12.15 -0.66 17.60
CA PHE A 190 -12.64 0.24 18.64
C PHE A 190 -12.76 1.69 18.18
N ASN A 191 -11.69 2.23 17.58
CA ASN A 191 -11.66 3.60 17.06
C ASN A 191 -12.74 3.82 15.98
N THR A 192 -13.02 2.81 15.15
CA THR A 192 -14.11 2.86 14.17
C THR A 192 -15.47 2.99 14.86
N PHE A 193 -15.72 2.27 15.95
CA PHE A 193 -16.96 2.42 16.70
C PHE A 193 -17.03 3.74 17.47
N ALA A 194 -15.92 4.19 18.07
CA ALA A 194 -15.85 5.44 18.81
C ALA A 194 -16.08 6.66 17.90
N GLY A 195 -15.52 6.65 16.68
CA GLY A 195 -15.69 7.73 15.70
C GLY A 195 -17.12 7.86 15.15
N GLN A 196 -18.00 6.88 15.40
CA GLN A 196 -19.43 6.95 15.07
C GLN A 196 -20.27 7.58 16.19
N GLN A 197 -19.66 8.05 17.28
CA GLN A 197 -20.36 8.81 18.31
C GLN A 197 -20.76 10.18 17.75
N GLU A 198 -22.06 10.38 17.54
CA GLU A 198 -22.62 11.72 17.70
C GLU A 198 -22.51 12.05 19.19
N GLU A 199 -21.95 13.22 19.54
CA GLU A 199 -21.89 13.69 20.93
C GLU A 199 -23.24 13.45 21.62
N GLU A 200 -23.24 12.79 22.78
CA GLU A 200 -24.46 12.63 23.57
C GLU A 200 -24.95 14.02 24.02
N LYS A 201 -25.82 14.65 23.22
CA LYS A 201 -26.63 15.80 23.63
C LYS A 201 -27.78 15.40 24.57
N GLY A 202 -27.68 14.24 25.20
CA GLY A 202 -28.68 13.73 26.13
C GLY A 202 -28.52 14.38 27.50
N VAL A 203 -29.60 14.96 28.02
CA VAL A 203 -29.63 15.45 29.40
C VAL A 203 -29.39 14.27 30.34
N ALA A 204 -28.35 14.37 31.18
CA ALA A 204 -28.09 13.40 32.23
C ALA A 204 -29.27 13.40 33.23
N ARG A 205 -30.16 12.42 33.13
CA ARG A 205 -31.28 12.28 34.07
C ARG A 205 -30.72 12.05 35.47
N GLY A 206 -30.98 12.98 36.38
CA GLY A 206 -30.50 12.96 37.77
C GLY A 206 -29.45 14.02 38.11
N VAL A 207 -28.98 14.82 37.14
CA VAL A 207 -28.12 15.98 37.41
C VAL A 207 -28.97 17.24 37.44
N PHE A 208 -29.16 17.81 38.64
CA PHE A 208 -29.73 19.14 38.80
C PHE A 208 -28.61 20.17 38.63
N GLN A 209 -28.69 21.03 37.61
CA GLN A 209 -27.83 22.22 37.56
C GLN A 209 -28.22 23.12 38.73
N ALA A 210 -27.25 23.41 39.60
CA ALA A 210 -27.37 24.38 40.68
C ALA A 210 -27.37 25.81 40.13
#